data_AF-A0A2V6N8C2-F1
#
_entry.id   AF-A0A2V6N8C2-F1
#
_cell.length_a   1.000
_cell.length_b   1.000
_cell.length_c   1.000
_cell.angle_alpha   90.00
_cell.angle_beta   90.00
_cell.angle_gamma   90.00
#
_symmetry.space_group_name_H-M   'P 1'
#
loop_
_entity.id
_entity.type
_entity.pdbx_description
1 polymer ?
#
loop_
_entity_poly.entity_id
_entity_poly.type
_entity_poly.pdbx_seq_one_letter_code
_entity_poly.pdbx_strand_id
1 'polypeptide(L)'
;MRKRITSKPQRESPSANTSWLDLEALARVEVTSEDAAHPIESALLTVGAIGWRAESPGEQTVRLLFEAPQRLRRIRLLFREEKEARTQEFVLRWSPTTESSWRDVVRQQYHFSPLGATEEIEEYQVALEDVAALELTIIPNLSGGSYASLAQLRLA
;
A
#
# COMPACT_ATOMS: atom_id res chain seq x y z
N MET A 1 28.41 -19.70 -26.75
CA MET A 1 27.09 -19.27 -26.23
C MET A 1 26.96 -17.76 -26.41
N ARG A 2 25.92 -17.27 -27.10
CA ARG A 2 25.70 -15.84 -27.32
C ARG A 2 24.83 -15.28 -26.18
N LYS A 3 25.35 -14.29 -25.47
CA LYS A 3 24.67 -13.59 -24.38
C LYS A 3 24.21 -12.23 -24.90
N ARG A 4 22.94 -11.89 -24.70
CA ARG A 4 22.39 -10.57 -25.02
C ARG A 4 21.94 -9.92 -23.71
N ILE A 5 22.61 -8.85 -23.31
CA ILE A 5 22.20 -8.04 -22.17
C ILE A 5 21.03 -7.18 -22.65
N THR A 6 19.83 -7.52 -22.23
CA THR A 6 18.65 -6.65 -22.35
C THR A 6 18.78 -5.56 -21.30
N SER A 7 18.80 -4.29 -21.72
CA SER A 7 18.59 -3.18 -20.79
C SER A 7 17.28 -3.40 -20.03
N LYS A 8 17.29 -3.18 -18.71
CA LYS A 8 16.03 -3.03 -17.96
C LYS A 8 15.22 -1.94 -18.68
N PRO A 9 13.90 -2.10 -18.86
CA PRO A 9 13.08 -0.96 -19.24
C PRO A 9 13.40 0.15 -18.24
N GLN A 10 13.90 1.25 -18.76
CA GLN A 10 14.08 2.49 -18.02
C GLN A 10 12.76 2.72 -17.28
N ARG A 11 12.79 2.90 -15.95
CA ARG A 11 11.63 3.33 -15.19
C ARG A 11 11.17 4.63 -15.87
N GLU A 12 10.17 4.52 -16.74
CA GLU A 12 9.47 5.68 -17.24
C GLU A 12 8.94 6.37 -16.00
N SER A 13 9.45 7.56 -15.71
CA SER A 13 8.85 8.43 -14.73
C SER A 13 7.40 8.58 -15.15
N PRO A 14 6.43 8.10 -14.35
CA PRO A 14 5.04 8.06 -14.79
C PRO A 14 4.62 9.49 -15.11
N SER A 15 4.23 9.69 -16.37
CA SER A 15 3.77 10.96 -16.91
C SER A 15 2.76 11.63 -15.98
N ALA A 16 2.85 12.95 -15.85
CA ALA A 16 2.05 13.81 -14.97
C ALA A 16 0.52 13.83 -15.27
N ASN A 17 0.01 12.89 -16.07
CA ASN A 17 -1.38 12.86 -16.56
C ASN A 17 -2.17 11.62 -16.10
N THR A 18 -1.67 10.82 -15.14
CA THR A 18 -2.52 9.82 -14.48
C THR A 18 -3.32 10.52 -13.37
N SER A 19 -4.62 10.70 -13.58
CA SER A 19 -5.53 11.13 -12.51
C SER A 19 -5.68 9.99 -11.50
N TRP A 20 -5.09 10.13 -10.32
CA TRP A 20 -5.35 9.24 -9.19
C TRP A 20 -6.82 9.35 -8.78
N LEU A 21 -7.40 8.24 -8.34
CA LEU A 21 -8.75 8.19 -7.79
C LEU A 21 -8.86 9.08 -6.54
N ASP A 22 -9.99 9.77 -6.44
CA ASP A 22 -10.39 10.47 -5.22
C ASP A 22 -11.02 9.46 -4.25
N LEU A 23 -10.19 8.92 -3.35
CA LEU A 23 -10.61 7.85 -2.44
C LEU A 23 -11.60 8.32 -1.37
N GLU A 24 -11.58 9.61 -0.99
CA GLU A 24 -12.54 10.18 -0.05
C GLU A 24 -13.96 10.17 -0.65
N ALA A 25 -14.07 10.50 -1.94
CA ALA A 25 -15.35 10.51 -2.64
C ALA A 25 -15.85 9.12 -3.05
N LEU A 26 -14.95 8.14 -3.22
CA LEU A 26 -15.27 6.86 -3.87
C LEU A 26 -15.32 5.65 -2.93
N ALA A 27 -14.71 5.73 -1.75
CA ALA A 27 -14.52 4.58 -0.88
C ALA A 27 -14.80 4.88 0.59
N ARG A 28 -15.30 3.87 1.29
CA ARG A 28 -15.27 3.79 2.75
C ARG A 28 -14.02 3.05 3.17
N VAL A 29 -13.45 3.45 4.29
CA VAL A 29 -12.21 2.88 4.80
C VAL A 29 -12.48 2.16 6.11
N GLU A 30 -11.98 0.93 6.20
CA GLU A 30 -11.94 0.18 7.45
C GLU A 30 -10.48 -0.02 7.85
N VAL A 31 -10.14 0.27 9.09
CA VAL A 31 -8.82 0.02 9.67
C VAL A 31 -8.96 -0.83 10.92
N THR A 32 -8.02 -1.75 11.14
CA THR A 32 -8.04 -2.59 12.35
C THR A 32 -7.85 -1.77 13.62
N SER A 33 -6.98 -0.75 13.59
CA SER A 33 -6.79 0.23 14.64
C SER A 33 -6.15 1.48 14.06
N GLU A 34 -6.20 2.60 14.77
CA GLU A 34 -5.66 3.87 14.28
C GLU A 34 -5.20 4.77 15.42
N ASP A 35 -3.99 5.29 15.31
CA ASP A 35 -3.51 6.34 16.19
C ASP A 35 -4.13 7.69 15.78
N ALA A 36 -4.79 8.38 16.73
CA ALA A 36 -5.46 9.65 16.48
C ALA A 36 -4.55 10.75 15.91
N ALA A 37 -3.23 10.69 16.13
CA ALA A 37 -2.27 11.62 15.54
C ALA A 37 -1.82 11.23 14.13
N HIS A 38 -2.15 10.02 13.67
CA HIS A 38 -1.75 9.47 12.38
C HIS A 38 -2.95 8.81 11.68
N PRO A 39 -3.99 9.59 11.33
CA PRO A 39 -5.23 9.04 10.79
C PRO A 39 -5.06 8.58 9.33
N ILE A 40 -5.92 7.68 8.86
CA ILE A 40 -5.80 7.00 7.57
C ILE A 40 -5.86 7.96 6.38
N GLU A 41 -6.59 9.07 6.54
CA GLU A 41 -6.67 10.16 5.58
C GLU A 41 -5.28 10.73 5.25
N SER A 42 -4.34 10.71 6.20
CA SER A 42 -2.97 11.18 6.00
C SER A 42 -2.23 10.36 4.93
N ALA A 43 -2.53 9.07 4.82
CA ALA A 43 -1.96 8.18 3.81
C ALA A 43 -2.71 8.22 2.46
N LEU A 44 -4.05 8.33 2.50
CA LEU A 44 -4.89 8.27 1.30
C LEU A 44 -4.97 9.61 0.57
N LEU A 45 -5.23 10.69 1.30
CA LEU A 45 -5.43 12.04 0.76
C LEU A 45 -4.13 12.83 0.66
N THR A 46 -3.02 12.27 1.16
CA THR A 46 -1.70 12.93 1.25
C THR A 46 -1.76 14.28 1.98
N VAL A 47 -2.73 14.41 2.88
CA VAL A 47 -2.92 15.58 3.74
C VAL A 47 -2.03 15.39 4.97
N GLY A 48 -0.98 16.21 5.10
CA GLY A 48 0.01 16.04 6.16
C GLY A 48 0.97 14.88 5.85
N ALA A 49 2.27 15.17 5.78
CA ALA A 49 3.29 14.24 5.30
C ALA A 49 3.59 13.04 6.23
N ILE A 50 2.76 12.82 7.26
CA ILE A 50 3.02 11.90 8.37
C ILE A 50 2.47 10.50 8.16
N GLY A 51 1.51 10.32 7.24
CA GLY A 51 0.90 9.02 6.95
C GLY A 51 0.05 8.45 8.09
N TRP A 52 -0.45 7.24 7.85
CA TRP A 52 -1.23 6.46 8.81
C TRP A 52 -0.34 5.63 9.73
N ARG A 53 -0.77 5.44 10.98
CA ARG A 53 -0.19 4.48 11.93
C ARG A 53 -1.29 3.79 12.72
N ALA A 54 -1.13 2.49 12.93
CA ALA A 54 -2.00 1.72 13.82
C ALA A 54 -1.82 2.11 15.30
N GLU A 55 -2.90 2.01 16.08
CA GLU A 55 -2.87 2.25 17.53
C GLU A 55 -2.22 1.09 18.30
N SER A 56 -2.37 -0.13 17.77
CA SER A 56 -1.89 -1.36 18.39
C SER A 56 -0.75 -2.01 17.60
N PRO A 57 0.20 -2.68 18.26
CA PRO A 57 1.28 -3.38 17.57
C PRO A 57 0.77 -4.67 16.90
N GLY A 58 1.56 -5.19 15.96
CA GLY A 58 1.28 -6.45 15.27
C GLY A 58 0.62 -6.27 13.90
N GLU A 59 0.03 -7.35 13.37
CA GLU A 59 -0.62 -7.36 12.06
C GLU A 59 -1.82 -6.39 12.05
N GLN A 60 -1.91 -5.58 11.00
CA GLN A 60 -2.98 -4.59 10.84
C GLN A 60 -3.48 -4.61 9.40
N THR A 61 -4.75 -4.30 9.22
CA THR A 61 -5.40 -4.27 7.91
C THR A 61 -6.01 -2.90 7.65
N VAL A 62 -5.84 -2.43 6.42
CA VAL A 62 -6.55 -1.30 5.83
C VAL A 62 -7.38 -1.82 4.66
N ARG A 63 -8.69 -1.59 4.68
CA ARG A 63 -9.61 -2.00 3.61
C ARG A 63 -10.31 -0.80 3.00
N LEU A 64 -10.31 -0.74 1.68
CA LEU A 64 -11.10 0.21 0.89
C LEU A 64 -12.30 -0.53 0.32
N LEU A 65 -13.50 -0.05 0.64
CA LEU A 65 -14.78 -0.55 0.12
C LEU A 65 -15.35 0.52 -0.81
N PHE A 66 -15.35 0.25 -2.11
CA PHE A 66 -15.81 1.22 -3.10
C PHE A 66 -17.34 1.25 -3.17
N GLU A 67 -17.92 2.45 -3.24
CA GLU A 67 -19.38 2.61 -3.37
C GLU A 67 -19.91 2.07 -4.71
N ALA A 68 -19.07 2.15 -5.75
CA ALA A 68 -19.27 1.48 -7.02
C ALA A 68 -17.96 0.78 -7.44
N PRO A 69 -18.01 -0.40 -8.09
CA PRO A 69 -16.81 -1.10 -8.53
C PRO A 69 -15.89 -0.23 -9.38
N GLN A 70 -14.58 -0.26 -9.08
CA GLN A 70 -13.57 0.55 -9.75
C GLN A 70 -12.70 -0.30 -10.68
N ARG A 71 -12.26 0.30 -11.78
CA ARG A 71 -11.21 -0.27 -12.62
C ARG A 71 -9.87 0.25 -12.13
N LEU A 72 -8.97 -0.64 -11.72
CA LEU A 72 -7.62 -0.28 -11.29
C LEU A 72 -6.60 -0.68 -12.34
N ARG A 73 -5.76 0.27 -12.72
CA ARG A 73 -4.61 0.13 -13.62
C ARG A 73 -3.29 0.29 -12.90
N ARG A 74 -3.29 1.01 -11.77
CA ARG A 74 -2.06 1.32 -11.05
C ARG A 74 -2.30 1.41 -9.55
N ILE A 75 -1.37 0.83 -8.80
CA ILE A 75 -1.38 0.89 -7.34
C ILE A 75 0.00 1.33 -6.88
N ARG A 76 0.05 2.39 -6.08
CA ARG A 76 1.29 2.90 -5.48
C ARG A 76 1.20 2.85 -3.97
N LEU A 77 2.25 2.32 -3.35
CA LEU A 77 2.43 2.25 -1.90
C LEU A 77 3.76 2.93 -1.52
N LEU A 78 3.77 3.63 -0.39
CA LEU A 78 4.99 4.11 0.25
C LEU A 78 4.98 3.70 1.71
N PHE A 79 6.04 3.03 2.12
CA PHE A 79 6.32 2.68 3.51
C PHE A 79 7.52 3.47 4.01
N ARG A 80 7.50 3.83 5.29
CA ARG A 80 8.59 4.56 5.98
C ARG A 80 8.85 3.95 7.33
N GLU A 81 10.13 3.75 7.63
CA GLU A 81 10.63 3.37 8.93
C GLU A 81 12.03 3.96 9.15
N GLU A 82 12.12 4.94 10.04
CA GLU A 82 13.35 5.69 10.31
C GLU A 82 13.98 5.35 11.66
N LYS A 83 13.27 4.61 12.53
CA LYS A 83 13.60 4.45 13.95
C LYS A 83 14.03 3.04 14.30
N GLU A 84 13.40 2.05 13.69
CA GLU A 84 13.58 0.64 14.05
C GLU A 84 14.15 -0.15 12.87
N ALA A 85 15.13 -1.02 13.16
CA ALA A 85 15.51 -2.04 12.21
C ALA A 85 14.49 -3.19 12.28
N ARG A 86 13.74 -3.42 11.20
CA ARG A 86 12.69 -4.44 11.16
C ARG A 86 12.50 -5.05 9.79
N THR A 87 12.07 -6.31 9.77
CA THR A 87 11.64 -6.97 8.54
C THR A 87 10.12 -6.91 8.48
N GLN A 88 9.59 -6.10 7.57
CA GLN A 88 8.16 -5.92 7.35
C GLN A 88 7.69 -6.84 6.23
N GLU A 89 6.47 -7.37 6.34
CA GLU A 89 5.72 -7.96 5.22
C GLU A 89 4.46 -7.15 4.95
N PHE A 90 4.06 -7.04 3.68
CA PHE A 90 2.69 -6.67 3.36
C PHE A 90 2.09 -7.59 2.28
N VAL A 91 0.77 -7.65 2.28
CA VAL A 91 -0.03 -8.35 1.27
C VAL A 91 -1.10 -7.40 0.77
N LEU A 92 -1.18 -7.24 -0.55
CA LEU A 92 -2.27 -6.52 -1.19
C LEU A 92 -3.20 -7.53 -1.86
N ARG A 93 -4.48 -7.47 -1.52
CA ARG A 93 -5.55 -8.33 -2.02
C ARG A 93 -6.68 -7.48 -2.56
N TRP A 94 -7.42 -8.00 -3.52
CA TRP A 94 -8.61 -7.34 -4.05
C TRP A 94 -9.76 -8.32 -4.18
N SER A 95 -10.98 -7.80 -4.28
CA SER A 95 -12.15 -8.60 -4.55
C SER A 95 -13.13 -7.88 -5.49
N PRO A 96 -13.76 -8.60 -6.44
CA PRO A 96 -14.82 -8.05 -7.27
C PRO A 96 -16.16 -7.92 -6.53
N THR A 97 -16.25 -8.45 -5.31
CA THR A 97 -17.40 -8.33 -4.42
C THR A 97 -16.91 -7.90 -3.04
N THR A 98 -17.79 -7.38 -2.18
CA THR A 98 -17.41 -6.97 -0.83
C THR A 98 -17.30 -8.13 0.16
N GLU A 99 -17.82 -9.33 -0.19
CA GLU A 99 -18.14 -10.32 0.84
C GLU A 99 -17.21 -11.54 0.92
N SER A 100 -16.55 -12.05 -0.14
CA SER A 100 -15.90 -13.37 0.03
C SER A 100 -14.81 -13.83 -0.95
N SER A 101 -14.46 -13.09 -2.01
CA SER A 101 -13.52 -13.61 -3.03
C SER A 101 -12.26 -12.78 -3.15
N TRP A 102 -11.39 -12.87 -2.14
CA TRP A 102 -10.10 -12.20 -2.15
C TRP A 102 -9.11 -12.89 -3.08
N ARG A 103 -8.41 -12.07 -3.87
CA ARG A 103 -7.35 -12.50 -4.78
C ARG A 103 -6.09 -11.70 -4.48
N ASP A 104 -4.96 -12.38 -4.35
CA ASP A 104 -3.67 -11.72 -4.17
C ASP A 104 -3.32 -10.88 -5.40
N VAL A 105 -2.95 -9.62 -5.17
CA VAL A 105 -2.28 -8.77 -6.15
C VAL A 105 -0.78 -8.97 -6.03
N VAL A 106 -0.25 -8.81 -4.80
CA VAL A 106 1.17 -8.95 -4.50
C VAL A 106 1.39 -9.23 -3.02
N ARG A 107 2.48 -9.93 -2.70
CA ARG A 107 3.06 -10.05 -1.36
C ARG A 107 4.53 -9.67 -1.45
N GLN A 108 4.98 -8.81 -0.55
CA GLN A 108 6.39 -8.39 -0.49
C GLN A 108 6.88 -8.33 0.95
N GLN A 109 8.19 -8.53 1.09
CA GLN A 109 8.90 -8.36 2.36
C GLN A 109 10.05 -7.38 2.16
N TYR A 110 10.24 -6.48 3.13
CA TYR A 110 11.32 -5.50 3.15
C TYR A 110 12.06 -5.52 4.47
N HIS A 111 13.30 -5.08 4.43
CA HIS A 111 14.10 -4.85 5.62
C HIS A 111 14.42 -3.37 5.74
N PHE A 112 13.90 -2.74 6.79
CA PHE A 112 14.20 -1.36 7.14
C PHE A 112 15.33 -1.30 8.16
N SER A 113 16.13 -0.24 8.10
CA SER A 113 17.17 0.06 9.07
C SER A 113 17.43 1.56 9.13
N PRO A 114 17.55 2.18 10.32
CA PRO A 114 17.89 3.59 10.47
C PRO A 114 19.23 4.00 9.82
N LEU A 115 20.13 3.03 9.62
CA LEU A 115 21.43 3.23 8.96
C LEU A 115 21.44 2.73 7.51
N GLY A 116 20.30 2.29 6.99
CA GLY A 116 20.15 1.67 5.68
C GLY A 116 18.94 2.22 4.93
N ALA A 117 18.11 1.31 4.41
CA ALA A 117 16.86 1.69 3.76
C ALA A 117 15.81 2.08 4.82
N THR A 118 15.28 3.30 4.72
CA THR A 118 14.22 3.81 5.59
C THR A 118 12.90 4.04 4.85
N GLU A 119 12.90 3.93 3.52
CA GLU A 119 11.73 4.11 2.67
C GLU A 119 11.68 3.00 1.62
N GLU A 120 10.47 2.52 1.34
CA GLU A 120 10.20 1.63 0.21
C GLU A 120 9.02 2.17 -0.59
N ILE A 121 9.24 2.40 -1.89
CA ILE A 121 8.22 2.89 -2.82
C ILE A 121 7.92 1.78 -3.82
N GLU A 122 6.68 1.32 -3.81
CA GLU A 122 6.18 0.32 -4.72
C GLU A 122 5.19 0.93 -5.69
N GLU A 123 5.29 0.51 -6.93
CA GLU A 123 4.36 0.92 -7.97
C GLU A 123 4.08 -0.24 -8.92
N TYR A 124 2.85 -0.71 -8.89
CA TYR A 124 2.38 -1.84 -9.68
C TYR A 124 1.49 -1.35 -10.80
N GLN A 125 1.77 -1.83 -12.01
CA GLN A 125 0.83 -1.78 -13.13
C GLN A 125 -0.02 -3.05 -13.05
N VAL A 126 -1.33 -2.87 -12.96
CA VAL A 126 -2.32 -3.95 -12.80
C VAL A 126 -3.41 -3.84 -13.87
N ALA A 127 -4.20 -4.90 -14.02
CA ALA A 127 -5.37 -4.90 -14.90
C ALA A 127 -6.55 -5.52 -14.15
N LEU A 128 -6.98 -4.83 -13.09
CA LEU A 128 -8.08 -5.28 -12.25
C LEU A 128 -9.36 -4.59 -12.72
N GLU A 129 -10.36 -5.40 -13.03
CA GLU A 129 -11.70 -4.94 -13.41
C GLU A 129 -12.65 -5.16 -12.23
N ASP A 130 -13.66 -4.30 -12.12
CA ASP A 130 -14.76 -4.43 -11.15
C ASP A 130 -14.31 -4.55 -9.68
N VAL A 131 -13.24 -3.86 -9.28
CA VAL A 131 -12.74 -3.88 -7.90
C VAL A 131 -13.77 -3.25 -6.97
N ALA A 132 -14.48 -4.09 -6.21
CA ALA A 132 -15.40 -3.65 -5.17
C ALA A 132 -14.69 -3.42 -3.84
N ALA A 133 -13.62 -4.17 -3.57
CA ALA A 133 -12.83 -4.02 -2.37
C ALA A 133 -11.33 -4.22 -2.61
N LEU A 134 -10.51 -3.45 -1.91
CA LEU A 134 -9.05 -3.60 -1.84
C LEU A 134 -8.63 -3.71 -0.38
N GLU A 135 -7.75 -4.66 -0.07
CA GLU A 135 -7.26 -4.90 1.28
C GLU A 135 -5.73 -4.91 1.30
N LEU A 136 -5.16 -4.11 2.18
CA LEU A 136 -3.74 -4.09 2.51
C LEU A 136 -3.56 -4.63 3.93
N THR A 137 -2.90 -5.77 4.04
CA THR A 137 -2.47 -6.34 5.32
C THR A 137 -0.99 -6.06 5.52
N ILE A 138 -0.61 -5.52 6.67
CA ILE A 138 0.78 -5.18 7.02
C ILE A 138 1.15 -5.94 8.28
N ILE A 139 2.20 -6.77 8.19
CA ILE A 139 2.91 -7.32 9.34
C ILE A 139 4.14 -6.43 9.54
N PRO A 140 4.12 -5.48 10.48
CA PRO A 140 5.15 -4.45 10.57
C PRO A 140 6.52 -5.02 10.88
N ASN A 141 6.58 -6.09 11.67
CA ASN A 141 7.81 -6.77 11.98
C ASN A 141 7.52 -8.27 12.10
N LEU A 142 8.18 -9.09 11.28
CA LEU A 142 8.08 -10.54 11.36
C LEU A 142 8.58 -11.09 12.71
N SER A 143 9.38 -10.31 13.44
CA SER A 143 9.79 -10.62 14.82
C SER A 143 8.80 -10.11 15.89
N GLY A 144 7.74 -9.41 15.51
CA GLY A 144 6.72 -8.86 16.39
C GLY A 144 7.05 -7.50 17.01
N GLY A 145 6.11 -6.95 17.78
CA GLY A 145 6.34 -5.79 18.66
C GLY A 145 6.28 -4.40 18.03
N SER A 146 6.29 -4.27 16.70
CA SER A 146 6.23 -2.98 16.01
C SER A 146 4.80 -2.62 15.58
N TYR A 147 4.57 -1.34 15.25
CA TYR A 147 3.29 -0.81 14.77
C TYR A 147 3.28 -0.73 13.23
N ALA A 148 2.16 -1.08 12.63
CA ALA A 148 1.97 -0.90 11.20
C ALA A 148 1.85 0.60 10.86
N SER A 149 2.50 1.00 9.77
CA SER A 149 2.44 2.35 9.25
C SER A 149 2.38 2.31 7.72
N LEU A 150 1.74 3.34 7.15
CA LEU A 150 1.63 3.53 5.71
C LEU A 150 1.75 5.01 5.42
N ALA A 151 2.77 5.40 4.65
CA ALA A 151 2.99 6.82 4.35
C ALA A 151 2.12 7.28 3.16
N GLN A 152 1.85 6.41 2.19
CA GLN A 152 0.96 6.73 1.07
C GLN A 152 0.34 5.48 0.45
N LEU A 153 -0.94 5.57 0.07
CA LEU A 153 -1.59 4.66 -0.87
C LEU A 153 -2.32 5.47 -1.94
N ARG A 154 -2.06 5.17 -3.21
CA ARG A 154 -2.63 5.84 -4.38
C ARG A 154 -3.09 4.81 -5.41
N LEU A 155 -4.27 5.03 -5.97
CA LEU A 155 -4.92 4.13 -6.93
C LEU A 155 -5.31 4.91 -8.20
N ALA A 156 -5.16 4.30 -9.37
CA ALA A 156 -5.59 4.85 -10.66
C ALA A 156 -5.99 3.73 -11.61
#